data_AF-T1I7J6-F1
#
_entry.id   AF-T1I7J6-F1
#
_cell.length_a   1.000
_cell.length_b   1.000
_cell.length_c   1.000
_cell.angle_alpha   90.00
_cell.angle_beta   90.00
_cell.angle_gamma   90.00
#
_symmetry.space_group_name_H-M   'P 1'
#
loop_
_entity.id
_entity.type
_entity.pdbx_description
1 polymer ?
#
loop_
_entity_poly.entity_id
_entity_poly.type
_entity_poly.pdbx_seq_one_letter_code
_entity_poly.pdbx_strand_id
1 'polypeptide(L)'
;FSGSCLLPAQRGGVTYTKKNCGSDCEVKSGVYVYPNEIVRMNCGQGFAPNDTLSADATFVCTSGTWFPQIPECLKLCSALKKENLRFECTYKKQEVDCDGYMRPGTIAKYRCVSHYTFADPLAFTGSTICQIGGRWKDHLPTCIPR
;
A
#
# COMPACT_ATOMS: atom_id res chain seq x y z
N PHE A 1 -18.18 29.06 -8.21
CA PHE A 1 -17.74 27.72 -7.73
C PHE A 1 -18.17 27.48 -6.28
N SER A 2 -19.46 27.64 -5.96
CA SER A 2 -19.93 27.37 -4.59
C SER A 2 -20.10 25.86 -4.39
N GLY A 3 -19.53 25.31 -3.31
CA GLY A 3 -19.69 23.90 -2.94
C GLY A 3 -18.85 22.90 -3.75
N SER A 4 -17.89 23.34 -4.58
CA SER A 4 -16.94 22.44 -5.24
C SER A 4 -15.90 21.89 -4.28
N CYS A 5 -15.46 20.65 -4.47
CA CYS A 5 -14.48 19.98 -3.61
C CYS A 5 -13.12 19.92 -4.29
N LEU A 6 -12.06 20.24 -3.56
CA LEU A 6 -10.68 20.10 -4.03
C LEU A 6 -10.23 18.65 -3.90
N LEU A 7 -9.70 18.06 -4.98
CA LEU A 7 -9.07 16.74 -4.92
C LEU A 7 -7.74 16.83 -4.15
N PRO A 8 -7.59 16.11 -3.03
CA PRO A 8 -6.41 16.27 -2.19
C PRO A 8 -5.15 15.71 -2.88
N ALA A 9 -4.02 16.39 -2.71
CA ALA A 9 -2.72 15.87 -3.08
C ALA A 9 -2.18 14.97 -1.95
N GLN A 10 -1.50 13.88 -2.32
CA GLN A 10 -0.99 12.90 -1.36
C GLN A 10 0.39 12.40 -1.79
N ARG A 11 1.16 11.92 -0.80
CA ARG A 11 2.46 11.28 -1.06
C ARG A 11 2.24 9.97 -1.82
N GLY A 12 3.11 9.69 -2.78
CA GLY A 12 3.02 8.50 -3.64
C GLY A 12 2.28 8.72 -4.96
N GLY A 13 1.70 9.90 -5.17
CA GLY A 13 0.91 10.21 -6.36
C GLY A 13 -0.47 9.57 -6.26
N VAL A 14 -1.50 10.39 -6.12
CA VAL A 14 -2.90 9.94 -6.15
C VAL A 14 -3.57 10.53 -7.38
N THR A 15 -4.32 9.69 -8.09
CA THR A 15 -5.22 10.12 -9.15
C THR A 15 -6.64 9.70 -8.82
N TYR A 16 -7.60 10.30 -9.50
CA TYR A 16 -9.01 10.09 -9.23
C TYR A 16 -9.75 9.79 -10.52
N THR A 17 -10.61 8.80 -10.53
CA THR A 17 -11.47 8.49 -11.68
C THR A 17 -12.89 8.96 -11.39
N LYS A 18 -13.43 9.87 -12.19
CA LYS A 18 -14.86 10.21 -12.12
C LYS A 18 -15.70 9.00 -12.52
N LYS A 19 -16.78 8.69 -11.80
CA LYS A 19 -17.66 7.54 -12.15
C LYS A 19 -18.66 7.85 -13.29
N ASN A 20 -19.10 9.09 -13.43
CA ASN A 20 -20.14 9.49 -14.41
C ASN A 20 -19.54 10.41 -15.50
N CYS A 21 -18.58 9.89 -16.26
CA CYS A 21 -17.85 10.61 -17.30
C CYS A 21 -17.93 9.83 -18.64
N GLY A 22 -17.85 10.55 -19.76
CA GLY A 22 -17.87 9.95 -21.10
C GLY A 22 -16.50 9.40 -21.52
N SER A 23 -15.49 10.26 -21.62
CA SER A 23 -14.09 9.93 -21.95
C SER A 23 -13.14 10.73 -21.05
N ASP A 24 -11.91 10.25 -20.86
CA ASP A 24 -10.86 10.87 -20.04
C ASP A 24 -11.29 11.22 -18.61
N CYS A 25 -11.71 10.18 -17.91
CA CYS A 25 -12.27 10.25 -16.56
C CYS A 25 -11.23 10.44 -15.45
N GLU A 26 -9.95 10.32 -15.79
CA GLU A 26 -8.86 10.44 -14.82
C GLU A 26 -8.52 11.91 -14.56
N VAL A 27 -8.50 12.27 -13.28
CA VAL A 27 -8.30 13.63 -12.80
C VAL A 27 -7.16 13.61 -11.81
N LYS A 28 -6.27 14.60 -11.93
CA LYS A 28 -5.14 14.77 -11.02
C LYS A 28 -5.59 15.44 -9.72
N SER A 29 -4.79 15.26 -8.67
CA SER A 29 -4.91 16.05 -7.44
C SER A 29 -4.76 17.55 -7.71
N GLY A 30 -5.32 18.37 -6.82
CA GLY A 30 -5.33 19.84 -6.94
C GLY A 30 -6.43 20.39 -7.86
N VAL A 31 -7.23 19.54 -8.49
CA VAL A 31 -8.36 19.95 -9.34
C VAL A 31 -9.65 20.04 -8.51
N TYR A 32 -10.49 21.03 -8.81
CA TYR A 32 -11.83 21.16 -8.24
C TYR A 32 -12.86 20.33 -9.00
N VAL A 33 -13.75 19.68 -8.23
CA VAL A 33 -14.83 18.83 -8.71
C VAL A 33 -16.17 19.44 -8.29
N TYR A 34 -17.19 19.35 -9.13
CA TYR A 34 -18.50 19.93 -8.87
C TYR A 34 -19.27 19.18 -7.76
N PRO A 35 -20.21 19.86 -7.07
CA PRO A 35 -21.09 19.19 -6.12
C PRO A 35 -21.79 17.96 -6.73
N ASN A 36 -22.00 16.93 -5.92
CA ASN A 36 -22.63 15.64 -6.27
C ASN A 36 -21.87 14.75 -7.26
N GLU A 37 -20.69 15.18 -7.76
CA GLU A 37 -19.83 14.27 -8.53
C GLU A 37 -19.21 13.20 -7.61
N ILE A 38 -19.05 12.00 -8.17
CA ILE A 38 -18.46 10.84 -7.50
C ILE A 38 -17.12 10.53 -8.15
N VAL A 39 -16.10 10.39 -7.30
CA VAL A 39 -14.75 10.01 -7.71
C VAL A 39 -14.31 8.72 -7.02
N ARG A 40 -13.53 7.90 -7.72
CA ARG A 40 -12.79 6.77 -7.19
C ARG A 40 -11.33 7.17 -7.01
N MET A 41 -10.77 6.91 -5.84
CA MET A 41 -9.36 7.11 -5.56
C MET A 41 -8.50 5.99 -6.16
N ASN A 42 -7.39 6.37 -6.79
CA ASN A 42 -6.35 5.47 -7.26
C ASN A 42 -5.02 5.86 -6.61
N CYS A 43 -4.51 4.99 -5.74
CA CYS A 43 -3.20 5.17 -5.13
C CYS A 43 -2.09 4.77 -6.11
N GLY A 44 -1.02 5.55 -6.15
CA GLY A 44 0.15 5.28 -6.97
C GLY A 44 0.93 4.03 -6.56
N GLN A 45 1.95 3.70 -7.34
CA GLN A 45 2.77 2.51 -7.14
C GLN A 45 3.41 2.46 -5.74
N GLY A 46 3.29 1.31 -5.07
CA GLY A 46 3.79 1.14 -3.70
C GLY A 46 2.89 1.76 -2.63
N PHE A 47 1.66 2.15 -2.99
CA PHE A 47 0.64 2.64 -2.08
C PHE A 47 -0.68 1.91 -2.32
N ALA A 48 -1.55 1.86 -1.31
CA ALA A 48 -2.90 1.32 -1.45
C ALA A 48 -3.91 2.03 -0.54
N PRO A 49 -5.21 2.00 -0.88
CA PRO A 49 -6.27 2.40 0.04
C PRO A 49 -6.22 1.55 1.33
N ASN A 50 -6.61 2.14 2.45
CA ASN A 50 -6.84 1.39 3.69
C ASN A 50 -7.93 0.31 3.52
N ASP A 51 -7.80 -0.80 4.23
CA ASP A 51 -8.72 -1.94 4.19
C ASP A 51 -10.13 -1.61 4.72
N THR A 52 -10.27 -0.51 5.44
CA THR A 52 -11.57 -0.03 5.95
C THR A 52 -12.36 0.77 4.91
N LEU A 53 -11.77 1.09 3.77
CA LEU A 53 -12.50 1.72 2.67
C LEU A 53 -13.48 0.74 2.04
N SER A 54 -14.58 1.27 1.53
CA SER A 54 -15.46 0.51 0.64
C SER A 54 -14.62 -0.10 -0.49
N ALA A 55 -15.01 -1.30 -0.96
CA ALA A 55 -14.26 -2.05 -1.97
C ALA A 55 -13.89 -1.22 -3.22
N ASP A 56 -14.70 -0.20 -3.52
CA ASP A 56 -14.56 0.69 -4.67
C ASP A 56 -13.79 1.98 -4.38
N ALA A 57 -13.46 2.31 -3.12
CA ALA A 57 -12.79 3.55 -2.71
C ALA A 57 -13.39 4.83 -3.34
N THR A 58 -14.72 4.94 -3.28
CA THR A 58 -15.49 6.04 -3.89
C THR A 58 -15.92 7.11 -2.88
N PHE A 59 -15.95 8.35 -3.34
CA PHE A 59 -16.27 9.53 -2.55
C PHE A 59 -17.15 10.47 -3.35
N VAL A 60 -18.11 11.12 -2.67
CA VAL A 60 -18.97 12.13 -3.27
C VAL A 60 -18.58 13.52 -2.77
N CYS A 61 -18.60 14.50 -3.66
CA CYS A 61 -18.45 15.90 -3.27
C CYS A 61 -19.79 16.43 -2.72
N THR A 62 -19.84 16.74 -1.42
CA THR A 62 -21.00 17.29 -0.72
C THR A 62 -20.71 18.70 -0.24
N SER A 63 -21.20 19.70 -0.99
CA SER A 63 -21.17 21.12 -0.58
C SER A 63 -19.80 21.60 -0.10
N GLY A 64 -18.75 21.26 -0.85
CA GLY A 64 -17.36 21.68 -0.58
C GLY A 64 -16.55 20.71 0.28
N THR A 65 -17.15 19.62 0.75
CA THR A 65 -16.47 18.57 1.52
C THR A 65 -16.66 17.20 0.88
N TRP A 66 -15.69 16.30 1.07
CA TRP A 66 -15.81 14.92 0.59
C TRP A 66 -16.55 14.05 1.60
N PHE A 67 -17.47 13.22 1.12
CA PHE A 67 -18.14 12.21 1.94
C PHE A 67 -18.02 10.80 1.31
N PRO A 68 -17.49 9.80 2.04
CA PRO A 68 -16.69 9.98 3.26
C PRO A 68 -15.46 10.85 2.99
N GLN A 69 -14.74 11.27 4.03
CA GLN A 69 -13.48 11.98 3.85
C GLN A 69 -12.49 11.10 3.09
N ILE A 70 -11.81 11.67 2.08
CA ILE A 70 -10.80 10.95 1.30
C ILE A 70 -9.59 10.70 2.23
N PRO A 71 -9.24 9.44 2.55
CA PRO A 71 -8.11 9.14 3.41
C PRO A 71 -6.80 9.22 2.63
N GLU A 72 -5.69 9.22 3.36
CA GLU A 72 -4.38 9.06 2.77
C GLU A 72 -4.16 7.63 2.30
N CYS A 73 -3.52 7.47 1.15
CA CYS A 73 -3.00 6.20 0.68
C CYS A 73 -1.94 5.66 1.65
N LEU A 74 -2.07 4.38 2.02
CA LEU A 74 -1.10 3.69 2.87
C LEU A 74 0.14 3.33 2.07
N LYS A 75 1.31 3.70 2.58
CA LYS A 75 2.58 3.26 2.00
C LYS A 75 2.81 1.78 2.30
N LEU A 76 3.09 1.02 1.24
CA LEU A 76 3.34 -0.42 1.29
C LEU A 76 4.83 -0.71 1.49
N CYS A 77 5.13 -1.87 2.04
CA CYS A 77 6.51 -2.36 2.07
C CYS A 77 6.90 -2.90 0.70
N SER A 78 8.17 -2.71 0.34
CA SER A 78 8.74 -3.27 -0.89
C SER A 78 8.81 -4.80 -0.81
N ALA A 79 8.88 -5.41 -1.99
CA ALA A 79 9.19 -6.82 -2.17
C ALA A 79 10.42 -7.25 -1.36
N LEU A 80 10.38 -8.47 -0.86
CA LEU A 80 11.48 -9.07 -0.12
C LEU A 80 12.31 -9.91 -1.07
N LYS A 81 13.51 -9.40 -1.39
CA LYS A 81 14.50 -10.10 -2.21
C LYS A 81 15.85 -10.05 -1.53
N LYS A 82 16.39 -11.21 -1.19
CA LYS A 82 17.74 -11.35 -0.67
C LYS A 82 18.29 -12.73 -1.04
N GLU A 83 19.55 -12.76 -1.40
CA GLU A 83 20.24 -13.98 -1.82
C GLU A 83 20.22 -15.03 -0.69
N ASN A 84 20.03 -16.29 -1.07
CA ASN A 84 20.04 -17.44 -0.17
C ASN A 84 19.01 -17.38 0.97
N LEU A 85 18.02 -16.48 0.90
CA LEU A 85 16.87 -16.43 1.77
C LEU A 85 15.60 -16.81 1.00
N ARG A 86 14.74 -17.57 1.68
CA ARG A 86 13.37 -17.83 1.24
C ARG A 86 12.38 -17.16 2.19
N PHE A 87 11.31 -16.61 1.63
CA PHE A 87 10.26 -15.91 2.35
C PHE A 87 8.93 -16.63 2.25
N GLU A 88 8.13 -16.54 3.30
CA GLU A 88 6.73 -16.94 3.36
C GLU A 88 5.94 -15.78 3.96
N CYS A 89 5.08 -15.14 3.17
CA CYS A 89 4.39 -13.91 3.56
C CYS A 89 2.91 -14.18 3.84
N THR A 90 2.41 -13.62 4.94
CA THR A 90 1.02 -13.75 5.33
C THR A 90 0.42 -12.40 5.68
N TYR A 91 -0.75 -12.11 5.14
CA TYR A 91 -1.55 -10.92 5.46
C TYR A 91 -2.93 -11.36 5.94
N LYS A 92 -3.36 -10.93 7.12
CA LYS A 92 -4.65 -11.34 7.72
C LYS A 92 -4.87 -12.86 7.70
N LYS A 93 -3.81 -13.62 7.99
CA LYS A 93 -3.76 -15.10 8.00
C LYS A 93 -3.92 -15.76 6.62
N GLN A 94 -3.86 -15.00 5.53
CA GLN A 94 -3.85 -15.53 4.16
C GLN A 94 -2.45 -15.39 3.59
N GLU A 95 -2.02 -16.38 2.81
CA GLU A 95 -0.75 -16.34 2.09
C GLU A 95 -0.82 -15.28 0.99
N VAL A 96 0.25 -14.49 0.84
CA VAL A 96 0.38 -13.45 -0.16
C VAL A 96 1.75 -13.54 -0.82
N ASP A 97 1.84 -13.02 -2.05
CA ASP A 97 3.10 -12.98 -2.78
C ASP A 97 4.12 -12.06 -2.09
N CYS A 98 5.32 -12.59 -1.86
CA CYS A 98 6.43 -11.83 -1.28
C CYS A 98 7.19 -10.98 -2.31
N ASP A 99 6.98 -11.23 -3.60
CA ASP A 99 7.67 -10.53 -4.71
C ASP A 99 6.99 -9.21 -5.10
N GLY A 100 5.79 -8.94 -4.58
CA GLY A 100 5.03 -7.71 -4.78
C GLY A 100 5.21 -6.67 -3.66
N TYR A 101 4.36 -5.64 -3.65
CA TYR A 101 4.25 -4.73 -2.51
C TYR A 101 3.31 -5.30 -1.45
N MET A 102 3.68 -5.16 -0.16
CA MET A 102 2.91 -5.75 0.94
C MET A 102 2.28 -4.71 1.84
N ARG A 103 1.08 -5.00 2.32
CA ARG A 103 0.31 -4.13 3.22
C ARG A 103 0.95 -4.07 4.61
N PRO A 104 0.85 -2.92 5.30
CA PRO A 104 1.15 -2.85 6.73
C PRO A 104 0.40 -3.94 7.50
N GLY A 105 1.11 -4.68 8.35
CA GLY A 105 0.62 -5.85 9.06
C GLY A 105 0.93 -7.19 8.39
N THR A 106 1.47 -7.22 7.16
CA THR A 106 2.01 -8.46 6.57
C THR A 106 3.18 -8.96 7.41
N ILE A 107 3.15 -10.24 7.76
CA ILE A 107 4.24 -10.94 8.45
C ILE A 107 4.98 -11.78 7.41
N ALA A 108 6.28 -11.56 7.27
CA ALA A 108 7.16 -12.34 6.43
C ALA A 108 8.06 -13.21 7.31
N LYS A 109 7.84 -14.53 7.27
CA LYS A 109 8.78 -15.49 7.84
C LYS A 109 9.90 -15.74 6.85
N TYR A 110 11.10 -15.93 7.33
CA TYR A 110 12.25 -16.15 6.47
C TYR A 110 13.20 -17.22 7.02
N ARG A 111 13.88 -17.91 6.10
CA ARG A 111 14.88 -18.94 6.40
C ARG A 111 15.94 -18.98 5.32
N CYS A 112 17.16 -19.38 5.67
CA CYS A 112 18.17 -19.69 4.67
C CYS A 112 17.73 -20.87 3.80
N VAL A 113 18.10 -20.85 2.52
CA VAL A 113 17.89 -21.96 1.59
C VAL A 113 18.77 -23.17 1.97
N SER A 114 18.53 -24.32 1.34
CA SER A 114 19.31 -25.54 1.61
C SER A 114 20.81 -25.29 1.45
N HIS A 115 21.63 -25.87 2.34
CA HIS A 115 23.09 -25.71 2.41
C HIS A 115 23.61 -24.34 2.89
N TYR A 116 22.72 -23.45 3.33
CA TYR A 116 23.11 -22.17 3.93
C TYR A 116 22.65 -22.07 5.40
N THR A 117 23.36 -21.29 6.19
CA THR A 117 23.04 -20.95 7.59
C THR A 117 23.18 -19.45 7.82
N PHE A 118 22.57 -18.94 8.89
CA PHE A 118 22.73 -17.53 9.26
C PHE A 118 24.17 -17.23 9.63
N ALA A 119 24.71 -16.15 9.07
CA ALA A 119 26.05 -15.66 9.42
C ALA A 119 26.12 -15.21 10.89
N ASP A 120 25.04 -14.59 11.37
CA ASP A 120 24.86 -14.21 12.77
C ASP A 120 23.54 -14.81 13.28
N PRO A 121 23.61 -15.90 14.09
CA PRO A 121 22.43 -16.50 14.70
C PRO A 121 21.67 -15.57 15.65
N LEU A 122 22.34 -14.57 16.24
CA LEU A 122 21.70 -13.62 17.16
C LEU A 122 20.86 -12.56 16.41
N ALA A 123 21.20 -12.29 15.15
CA ALA A 123 20.42 -11.42 14.26
C ALA A 123 19.13 -12.09 13.74
N PHE A 124 18.93 -13.39 14.00
CA PHE A 124 17.77 -14.13 13.52
C PHE A 124 16.54 -13.91 14.41
N THR A 125 15.53 -13.21 13.89
CA THR A 125 14.23 -13.05 14.56
C THR A 125 13.16 -14.03 14.05
N GLY A 126 13.46 -14.80 13.00
CA GLY A 126 12.52 -15.73 12.35
C GLY A 126 11.44 -15.09 11.48
N SER A 127 11.16 -13.80 11.69
CA SER A 127 10.18 -13.07 10.90
C SER A 127 10.40 -11.56 10.98
N THR A 128 9.86 -10.83 10.02
CA THR A 128 9.76 -9.38 10.03
C THR A 128 8.32 -8.98 9.69
N ILE A 129 7.89 -7.81 10.15
CA ILE A 129 6.53 -7.28 9.92
C ILE A 129 6.60 -5.99 9.14
N CYS A 130 5.71 -5.84 8.16
CA CYS A 130 5.55 -4.59 7.43
C CYS A 130 4.86 -3.57 8.33
N GLN A 131 5.55 -2.47 8.65
CA GLN A 131 5.04 -1.41 9.51
C GLN A 131 4.26 -0.35 8.73
N ILE A 132 3.44 0.40 9.45
CA ILE A 132 2.86 1.65 8.94
C ILE A 132 4.00 2.56 8.47
N GLY A 133 3.87 3.10 7.25
CA GLY A 133 4.92 3.89 6.61
C GLY A 133 5.77 3.09 5.61
N GLY A 134 5.45 1.82 5.38
CA GLY A 134 6.03 1.01 4.30
C GLY A 134 7.48 0.63 4.53
N ARG A 135 7.82 0.24 5.77
CA ARG A 135 9.14 -0.27 6.14
C ARG A 135 9.00 -1.60 6.88
N TRP A 136 9.87 -2.54 6.57
CA TRP A 136 10.03 -3.77 7.34
C TRP A 136 10.67 -3.46 8.68
N LYS A 137 10.14 -4.03 9.76
CA LYS A 137 10.61 -3.80 11.13
C LYS A 137 12.07 -4.19 11.31
N ASP A 138 12.41 -5.40 10.84
CA ASP A 138 13.72 -6.00 11.04
C ASP A 138 14.48 -6.04 9.71
N HIS A 139 15.81 -5.88 9.80
CA HIS A 139 16.71 -6.10 8.67
C HIS A 139 16.83 -7.60 8.37
N LEU A 140 16.97 -7.93 7.09
CA LEU A 140 17.12 -9.31 6.67
C LEU A 140 18.53 -9.83 7.01
N PRO A 141 18.68 -11.00 7.65
CA PRO A 141 19.99 -11.55 7.97
C PRO A 141 20.70 -12.02 6.69
N THR A 142 22.01 -12.29 6.80
CA THR A 142 22.80 -12.83 5.70
C THR A 142 22.96 -14.33 5.89
N CYS A 143 22.85 -15.08 4.80
CA CYS A 143 23.04 -16.53 4.76
C CYS A 143 24.40 -16.86 4.14
N ILE A 144 25.18 -17.73 4.78
CA ILE A 144 26.48 -18.21 4.32
C ILE A 144 26.44 -19.73 4.10
N PRO A 145 27.25 -20.28 3.18
CA PRO A 145 27.35 -21.74 3.02
C PRO A 145 27.73 -22.42 4.33
N ARG A 146 27.14 -23.58 4.59
CA ARG A 146 27.44 -24.44 5.73
C ARG A 146 28.58 -25.42 5.43
#